data_AF-A0A955EPP9-F1
#
_entry.id   AF-A0A955EPP9-F1
#
_cell.length_a   1.000
_cell.length_b   1.000
_cell.length_c   1.000
_cell.angle_alpha   90.00
_cell.angle_beta   90.00
_cell.angle_gamma   90.00
#
_symmetry.space_group_name_H-M   'P 1'
#
loop_
_entity.id
_entity.type
_entity.pdbx_description
1 polymer ?
#
loop_
_entity_poly.entity_id
_entity_poly.type
_entity_poly.pdbx_seq_one_letter_code
_entity_poly.pdbx_strand_id
1 'polypeptide(L)'
;VLTTKAAPWRGLVDHGAGWWVETGTDALHAALTDLVAAPQERLAAMGVAGRAWIQRDLAWETVAHRMAAAYAWLGGGPQPDDVTA
;
A
#
# COMPACT_ATOMS: atom_id res chain seq x y z
N VAL A 1 4.95 4.22 -7.50
CA VAL A 1 3.57 4.25 -8.07
C VAL A 1 2.95 5.61 -7.77
N LEU A 2 2.13 6.16 -8.66
CA LEU A 2 1.28 7.33 -8.39
C LEU A 2 -0.18 6.89 -8.51
N THR A 3 -0.98 7.13 -7.47
CA THR A 3 -2.41 6.82 -7.49
C THR A 3 -3.20 7.84 -6.66
N THR A 4 -4.52 7.81 -6.78
CA THR A 4 -5.42 8.73 -6.09
C THR A 4 -6.00 8.10 -4.83
N LYS A 5 -6.50 8.95 -3.92
CA LYS A 5 -7.18 8.56 -2.68
C LYS A 5 -8.51 7.83 -2.88
N ALA A 6 -9.00 7.73 -4.12
CA ALA A 6 -10.09 6.84 -4.47
C ALA A 6 -9.71 5.36 -4.33
N ALA A 7 -8.43 5.01 -4.42
CA ALA A 7 -7.92 3.68 -4.12
C ALA A 7 -7.28 3.66 -2.72
N PRO A 8 -7.45 2.60 -1.92
CA PRO A 8 -7.02 2.55 -0.52
C PRO A 8 -5.52 2.27 -0.35
N TRP A 9 -4.66 3.05 -0.99
CA TRP A 9 -3.20 2.84 -1.06
C TRP A 9 -2.40 3.78 -0.17
N ARG A 10 -2.90 4.07 1.04
CA ARG A 10 -2.18 4.89 2.03
C ARG A 10 -0.76 4.42 2.31
N GLY A 11 -0.56 3.09 2.32
CA GLY A 11 0.74 2.46 2.52
C GLY A 11 1.82 2.89 1.52
N LEU A 12 1.46 3.42 0.34
CA LEU A 12 2.45 3.97 -0.59
C LEU A 12 3.24 5.13 0.02
N VAL A 13 2.59 5.99 0.81
CA VAL A 13 3.26 7.12 1.47
C VAL A 13 3.95 6.63 2.73
N ASP A 14 3.28 5.80 3.54
CA ASP A 14 3.81 5.30 4.82
C ASP A 14 5.10 4.48 4.63
N HIS A 15 5.26 3.81 3.49
CA HIS A 15 6.45 3.03 3.15
C HIS A 15 7.37 3.70 2.13
N GLY A 16 7.13 4.96 1.76
CA GLY A 16 7.94 5.67 0.77
C GLY A 16 7.98 4.98 -0.59
N ALA A 17 6.91 4.30 -0.98
CA ALA A 17 6.79 3.49 -2.20
C ALA A 17 6.08 4.22 -3.35
N GLY A 18 5.58 5.44 -3.12
CA GLY A 18 4.85 6.18 -4.13
C GLY A 18 4.15 7.43 -3.62
N TRP A 19 3.24 7.91 -4.45
CA TRP A 19 2.37 9.04 -4.19
C TRP A 19 0.93 8.57 -4.07
N TRP A 20 0.23 9.08 -3.07
CA TRP A 20 -1.18 8.85 -2.83
C TRP A 20 -1.88 10.19 -2.64
N VAL A 21 -2.47 10.70 -3.73
CA VAL A 21 -2.90 12.11 -3.83
C VAL A 21 -4.41 12.27 -3.92
N GLU A 22 -4.92 13.47 -3.66
CA GLU A 22 -6.33 13.76 -3.87
C GLU A 22 -6.75 13.51 -5.32
N THR A 23 -8.02 13.17 -5.52
CA THR A 23 -8.61 13.11 -6.85
C THR A 23 -8.77 14.52 -7.40
N GLY A 24 -8.29 14.77 -8.62
CA GLY A 24 -8.44 16.05 -9.29
C GLY A 24 -7.21 16.42 -10.12
N THR A 25 -7.41 17.29 -11.12
CA THR A 25 -6.35 17.67 -12.07
C THR A 25 -5.19 18.38 -11.39
N ASP A 26 -5.46 19.28 -10.45
CA ASP A 26 -4.41 20.07 -9.78
C ASP A 26 -3.47 19.19 -8.93
N ALA A 27 -4.06 18.28 -8.14
CA ALA A 27 -3.31 17.33 -7.32
C ALA A 27 -2.48 16.36 -8.19
N LEU A 28 -3.07 15.87 -9.28
CA LEU A 28 -2.37 15.01 -10.23
C LEU A 28 -1.22 15.75 -10.92
N HIS A 29 -1.45 16.98 -11.36
CA HIS A 29 -0.44 17.82 -12.01
C HIS A 29 0.76 18.08 -11.08
N ALA A 30 0.50 18.47 -9.82
CA ALA A 30 1.56 18.68 -8.83
C ALA A 30 2.36 17.39 -8.59
N ALA A 31 1.68 16.25 -8.44
CA ALA A 31 2.33 14.96 -8.20
C ALA A 31 3.17 14.48 -9.38
N LEU A 32 2.68 14.66 -10.62
CA LEU A 32 3.45 14.36 -11.83
C LEU A 32 4.68 15.26 -11.96
N THR A 33 4.55 16.54 -11.58
CA THR A 33 5.66 17.48 -11.60
C THR A 33 6.77 17.04 -10.64
N ASP A 34 6.45 16.64 -9.41
CA ASP A 34 7.44 16.06 -8.46
C ASP A 34 8.02 14.74 -8.99
N LEU A 35 7.19 13.86 -9.52
CA LEU A 35 7.61 12.55 -10.02
C LEU A 35 8.62 12.68 -11.17
N VAL A 36 8.34 13.52 -12.16
CA VAL A 36 9.22 13.71 -13.33
C VAL A 36 10.51 14.44 -12.95
N ALA A 37 10.47 15.32 -11.95
CA ALA A 37 11.66 16.02 -11.45
C ALA A 37 12.49 15.19 -10.45
N ALA A 38 12.00 14.03 -10.00
CA ALA A 38 12.66 13.22 -8.99
C ALA A 38 13.95 12.57 -9.52
N PRO A 39 15.05 12.56 -8.73
CA PRO A 39 16.26 11.83 -9.08
C PRO A 39 16.00 10.34 -9.27
N GLN A 40 16.71 9.71 -10.21
CA GLN A 40 16.57 8.28 -10.49
C GLN A 40 16.85 7.42 -9.26
N GLU A 41 17.80 7.84 -8.41
CA GLU A 41 18.16 7.15 -7.17
C GLU A 41 17.00 7.16 -6.17
N ARG A 42 16.27 8.28 -6.07
CA ARG A 42 15.06 8.39 -5.25
C ARG A 42 14.00 7.41 -5.77
N LEU A 43 13.75 7.41 -7.08
CA LEU A 43 12.77 6.50 -7.69
C LEU A 43 13.14 5.02 -7.51
N ALA A 44 14.42 4.67 -7.64
CA ALA A 44 14.91 3.32 -7.41
C ALA A 44 14.74 2.89 -5.94
N ALA A 45 15.08 3.76 -4.98
CA ALA A 45 14.89 3.49 -3.56
C ALA A 45 13.41 3.28 -3.22
N MET A 46 12.51 4.12 -3.77
CA MET A 46 11.06 3.95 -3.62
C MET A 46 10.58 2.60 -4.17
N GLY A 47 11.12 2.15 -5.31
CA GLY A 47 10.81 0.85 -5.90
C GLY A 47 11.23 -0.33 -5.03
N VAL A 48 12.41 -0.25 -4.42
CA VAL A 48 12.91 -1.27 -3.47
C VAL A 48 12.03 -1.31 -2.21
N ALA A 49 11.74 -0.15 -1.63
CA ALA A 49 10.89 -0.05 -0.45
C ALA A 49 9.47 -0.60 -0.72
N GLY A 50 8.89 -0.24 -1.87
CA GLY A 50 7.59 -0.75 -2.29
C GLY A 50 7.57 -2.26 -2.46
N ARG A 51 8.59 -2.85 -3.10
CA ARG A 51 8.69 -4.31 -3.24
C ARG A 51 8.80 -5.01 -1.89
N ALA A 52 9.65 -4.51 -1.00
CA ALA A 52 9.82 -5.08 0.33
C ALA A 52 8.50 -5.02 1.13
N TRP A 53 7.77 -3.92 1.03
CA TRP A 53 6.47 -3.77 1.68
C TRP A 53 5.43 -4.77 1.16
N ILE A 54 5.23 -4.85 -0.17
CA ILE A 54 4.27 -5.78 -0.76
C ILE A 54 4.58 -7.23 -0.35
N GLN A 55 5.86 -7.63 -0.41
CA GLN A 55 6.27 -8.99 -0.05
C GLN A 55 6.01 -9.32 1.42
N ARG A 56 6.13 -8.34 2.32
CA ARG A 56 5.88 -8.55 3.75
C ARG A 56 4.39 -8.64 4.06
N ASP A 57 3.61 -7.68 3.58
CA ASP A 57 2.26 -7.46 4.10
C ASP A 57 1.14 -7.95 3.17
N LEU A 58 1.43 -8.10 1.89
CA LEU A 58 0.45 -8.36 0.82
C LEU A 58 0.84 -9.55 -0.06
N ALA A 59 1.83 -10.36 0.35
CA ALA A 59 2.13 -11.63 -0.28
C ALA A 59 0.95 -12.60 -0.14
N TRP A 60 0.82 -13.52 -1.10
CA TRP A 60 -0.26 -14.49 -1.14
C TRP A 60 -0.33 -15.32 0.13
N GLU A 61 0.81 -15.75 0.63
CA GLU A 61 0.94 -16.53 1.87
C GLU A 61 0.41 -15.74 3.08
N THR A 62 0.80 -14.47 3.21
CA THR A 62 0.36 -13.58 4.28
C THR A 62 -1.16 -13.37 4.22
N VAL A 63 -1.69 -13.05 3.04
CA VAL A 63 -3.14 -12.83 2.85
C VAL A 63 -3.92 -14.11 3.10
N ALA A 64 -3.46 -15.26 2.60
CA ALA A 64 -4.12 -16.55 2.81
C ALA A 64 -4.18 -16.92 4.29
N HIS A 65 -3.09 -16.69 5.04
CA HIS A 65 -3.07 -16.93 6.48
C HIS A 65 -4.07 -16.05 7.23
N ARG A 66 -4.12 -14.75 6.91
CA ARG A 66 -5.10 -13.82 7.48
C ARG A 66 -6.55 -14.22 7.19
N MET A 67 -6.83 -14.60 5.95
CA MET A 67 -8.17 -15.06 5.55
C MET A 67 -8.56 -16.36 6.27
N ALA A 68 -7.64 -17.32 6.40
CA ALA A 68 -7.88 -18.55 7.15
C ALA A 68 -8.19 -18.27 8.63
N ALA A 69 -7.44 -17.36 9.26
CA ALA A 69 -7.68 -16.94 10.64
C ALA A 69 -9.06 -16.26 10.81
N ALA A 70 -9.43 -15.37 9.87
CA ALA A 70 -10.75 -14.73 9.87
C ALA A 70 -11.89 -15.76 9.75
N TYR A 71 -11.77 -16.77 8.88
CA TYR A 71 -12.76 -17.84 8.78
C TYR A 71 -12.81 -18.72 10.01
N ALA A 72 -11.66 -19.04 10.61
CA ALA A 72 -11.61 -19.80 11.86
C ALA A 72 -12.35 -19.07 13.00
N TRP A 73 -12.18 -17.74 13.10
CA TRP A 73 -12.91 -16.91 14.06
C TRP A 73 -14.42 -16.94 13.86
N LEU A 74 -14.89 -16.79 12.62
CA LEU A 74 -16.32 -16.93 12.31
C LEU A 74 -16.87 -18.32 12.64
N GLY A 75 -16.02 -19.35 12.63
CA GLY A 75 -16.33 -20.70 13.07
C GLY A 75 -16.26 -20.94 14.58
N GLY A 76 -16.02 -19.92 15.40
CA GLY A 76 -15.90 -20.01 16.87
C GLY A 76 -14.47 -20.07 17.41
N GLY A 77 -13.46 -19.87 16.56
CA GLY A 77 -12.07 -19.68 16.96
C GLY A 77 -11.81 -18.32 17.63
N PRO A 78 -10.56 -18.04 18.05
CA PRO A 78 -10.18 -16.73 18.60
C PRO A 78 -10.20 -15.63 17.53
N GLN A 79 -10.46 -14.39 17.93
CA GLN A 79 -10.43 -13.23 17.04
C GLN A 79 -9.00 -12.94 16.56
N PRO A 80 -8.75 -12.82 15.25
CA PRO A 80 -7.44 -12.41 14.74
C PRO A 80 -7.20 -10.91 14.90
N ASP A 81 -5.94 -10.53 15.09
CA ASP A 81 -5.51 -9.13 15.29
C ASP A 81 -5.87 -8.21 14.11
N ASP A 82 -5.89 -8.76 12.90
CA ASP A 82 -6.15 -8.02 11.65
C ASP A 82 -7.65 -7.73 11.40
N VAL A 83 -8.56 -8.15 12.29
CA VAL A 83 -10.01 -7.93 12.15
C VAL A 83 -10.55 -7.12 13.32
N THR A 84 -10.90 -5.86 13.05
CA THR A 84 -11.60 -4.98 14.00
C THR A 84 -13.12 -5.01 13.78
N ALA A 85 -13.89 -5.09 14.86
CA ALA A 85 -15.36 -5.04 14.84
C ALA A 85 -15.91 -3.64 14.53
#